data_AF-A0A2M8P7A2-F1
#
_entry.id   AF-A0A2M8P7A2-F1
#
_cell.length_a   1.000
_cell.length_b   1.000
_cell.length_c   1.000
_cell.angle_alpha   90.00
_cell.angle_beta   90.00
_cell.angle_gamma   90.00
#
_symmetry.space_group_name_H-M   'P 1'
#
loop_
_entity.id
_entity.type
_entity.pdbx_description
1 polymer ?
#
loop_
_entity_poly.entity_id
_entity_poly.type
_entity_poly.pdbx_seq_one_letter_code
_entity_poly.pdbx_strand_id
1 'polypeptide(L)'
;ALAELIRLVDSGTINNNAAKKVLDALFERGGAPAEIVRQLGLEQTQDTALIEAAILKVLEANPAEVARFCNGEEKVLKFLIGQVMREGRGKFPAELTNALLNEHL
;
A
#
# COMPACT_ATOMS: atom_id res chain seq x y z
N ALA A 1 -19.91 -13.85 -0.38
CA ALA A 1 -19.23 -12.76 0.35
C ALA A 1 -17.81 -13.13 0.76
N LEU A 2 -17.56 -14.00 1.76
CA LEU A 2 -16.19 -14.26 2.24
C LEU A 2 -15.23 -14.79 1.16
N ALA A 3 -15.65 -15.76 0.35
CA ALA A 3 -14.82 -16.28 -0.74
C ALA A 3 -14.45 -15.21 -1.78
N GLU A 4 -15.33 -14.23 -2.01
CA GLU A 4 -15.05 -13.11 -2.93
C GLU A 4 -14.09 -12.12 -2.29
N LEU A 5 -14.24 -11.81 -1.00
CA LEU A 5 -13.28 -10.98 -0.26
C LEU A 5 -11.86 -11.57 -0.32
N ILE A 6 -11.73 -12.89 -0.14
CA ILE A 6 -10.44 -13.59 -0.26
C ILE A 6 -9.86 -13.41 -1.67
N ARG A 7 -10.66 -13.59 -2.73
CA ARG A 7 -10.20 -13.36 -4.11
C ARG A 7 -9.74 -11.92 -4.37
N LEU A 8 -10.40 -10.93 -3.77
CA LEU A 8 -9.98 -9.52 -3.91
C LEU A 8 -8.61 -9.25 -3.26
N VAL A 9 -8.30 -9.96 -2.16
CA VAL A 9 -6.99 -9.92 -1.53
C VAL A 9 -5.95 -10.67 -2.37
N ASP A 10 -6.26 -11.90 -2.79
CA ASP A 10 -5.35 -12.74 -3.56
C ASP A 10 -4.99 -12.13 -4.92
N SER A 11 -5.93 -11.42 -5.54
CA SER A 11 -5.69 -10.70 -6.81
C SER A 11 -4.89 -9.40 -6.64
N GLY A 12 -4.62 -8.96 -5.41
CA GLY A 12 -3.98 -7.67 -5.13
C GLY A 12 -4.88 -6.46 -5.42
N THR A 13 -6.19 -6.67 -5.59
CA THR A 13 -7.15 -5.56 -5.76
C THR A 13 -7.22 -4.72 -4.50
N ILE A 14 -7.16 -5.36 -3.33
CA ILE A 14 -7.09 -4.71 -2.02
C ILE A 14 -6.03 -5.39 -1.14
N ASN A 15 -5.47 -4.64 -0.19
CA ASN A 15 -4.57 -5.21 0.81
C ASN A 15 -5.32 -5.74 2.05
N ASN A 16 -4.59 -6.40 2.96
CA ASN A 16 -5.15 -6.95 4.20
C ASN A 16 -5.83 -5.92 5.11
N ASN A 17 -5.36 -4.67 5.12
CA ASN A 17 -5.97 -3.63 5.95
C ASN A 17 -7.29 -3.15 5.36
N ALA A 18 -7.37 -3.02 4.04
CA ALA A 18 -8.62 -2.77 3.33
C ALA A 18 -9.60 -3.93 3.49
N ALA A 19 -9.13 -5.18 3.41
CA ALA A 19 -9.96 -6.36 3.58
C ALA A 19 -10.63 -6.43 4.97
N LYS A 20 -9.93 -6.02 6.04
CA LYS A 20 -10.52 -5.89 7.38
C LYS A 20 -11.70 -4.91 7.39
N LYS A 21 -11.53 -3.72 6.80
CA LYS A 21 -12.61 -2.72 6.69
C LYS A 21 -13.81 -3.23 5.89
N VAL A 22 -13.55 -3.99 4.82
CA VAL A 22 -14.62 -4.62 4.03
C VAL A 22 -15.31 -5.70 4.86
N LEU A 23 -14.57 -6.51 5.60
CA LEU A 23 -15.11 -7.54 6.47
C LEU A 23 -16.03 -6.94 7.55
N ASP A 24 -15.59 -5.86 8.21
CA ASP A 24 -16.40 -5.14 9.20
C ASP A 24 -17.72 -4.65 8.59
N ALA A 25 -17.66 -4.03 7.41
CA ALA A 25 -18.85 -3.59 6.69
C ALA A 25 -19.77 -4.75 6.27
N LEU A 26 -19.22 -5.89 5.85
CA LEU A 26 -20.00 -7.09 5.55
C LEU A 26 -20.72 -7.63 6.79
N PHE A 27 -20.08 -7.59 7.96
CA PHE A 27 -20.69 -8.00 9.23
C PHE A 27 -21.83 -7.06 9.65
N GLU A 28 -21.67 -5.76 9.48
CA GLU A 28 -22.66 -4.76 9.90
C GLU A 28 -23.90 -4.72 9.00
N ARG A 29 -23.71 -4.77 7.68
CA ARG A 29 -24.77 -4.49 6.70
C ARG A 29 -24.90 -5.50 5.56
N GLY A 30 -24.02 -6.50 5.49
CA GLY A 30 -23.97 -7.45 4.38
C GLY A 30 -23.56 -6.81 3.05
N GLY A 31 -23.91 -7.45 1.94
CA GLY A 31 -23.65 -6.97 0.59
C GLY A 31 -22.48 -7.67 -0.14
N ALA A 32 -22.11 -7.13 -1.30
CA ALA A 32 -21.02 -7.65 -2.11
C ALA A 32 -19.68 -6.97 -1.76
N PRO A 33 -18.62 -7.73 -1.42
CA PRO A 33 -17.29 -7.18 -1.14
C PRO A 33 -16.79 -6.21 -2.22
N ALA A 34 -16.94 -6.52 -3.51
CA ALA A 34 -16.50 -5.65 -4.60
C ALA A 34 -17.25 -4.31 -4.65
N GLU A 35 -18.50 -4.25 -4.21
CA GLU A 35 -19.24 -2.98 -4.10
C GLU A 35 -18.74 -2.15 -2.92
N ILE A 36 -18.50 -2.79 -1.77
CA ILE A 36 -17.98 -2.11 -0.57
C ILE A 36 -16.59 -1.53 -0.85
N VAL A 37 -15.73 -2.28 -1.54
CA VAL A 37 -14.39 -1.81 -1.96
C VAL A 37 -14.49 -0.54 -2.80
N ARG A 38 -15.37 -0.52 -3.81
CA ARG A 38 -15.61 0.65 -4.66
C ARG A 38 -16.16 1.83 -3.87
N GLN A 39 -17.16 1.60 -3.02
CA GLN A 39 -17.77 2.64 -2.19
C GLN A 39 -16.78 3.28 -1.21
N LEU A 40 -15.89 2.48 -0.63
CA LEU A 40 -14.88 2.94 0.32
C LEU A 40 -13.58 3.40 -0.35
N GLY A 41 -13.47 3.27 -1.69
CA GLY A 41 -12.30 3.65 -2.47
C GLY A 41 -11.03 2.94 -2.02
N LEU A 42 -11.12 1.64 -1.72
CA LEU A 42 -10.04 0.85 -1.10
C LEU A 42 -9.13 0.11 -2.10
N GLU A 43 -9.39 0.27 -3.40
CA GLU A 43 -8.62 -0.37 -4.46
C GLU A 43 -7.17 0.11 -4.47
N GLN A 44 -6.26 -0.83 -4.70
CA GLN A 44 -4.86 -0.53 -4.92
C GLN A 44 -4.65 0.04 -6.32
N THR A 45 -3.73 0.98 -6.45
CA THR A 45 -3.38 1.62 -7.72
C THR A 45 -2.08 1.04 -8.29
N GLN A 46 -2.03 0.93 -9.61
CA GLN A 46 -0.83 0.57 -10.38
C GLN A 46 -0.21 1.81 -11.06
N ASP A 47 -0.71 3.01 -10.75
CA ASP A 47 -0.19 4.26 -11.28
C ASP A 47 1.19 4.54 -10.66
N THR A 48 2.24 4.23 -11.42
CA THR A 48 3.63 4.39 -10.97
C THR A 48 3.99 5.85 -10.73
N ALA A 49 3.45 6.78 -11.51
CA ALA A 49 3.73 8.21 -11.35
C ALA A 49 3.26 8.73 -9.97
N LEU A 50 2.10 8.27 -9.49
CA LEU A 50 1.64 8.59 -8.14
C LEU A 50 2.52 7.98 -7.04
N ILE A 51 3.02 6.76 -7.26
CA ILE A 51 3.87 6.06 -6.30
C ILE A 51 5.25 6.72 -6.25
N GLU A 52 5.84 7.03 -7.40
CA GLU A 52 7.12 7.74 -7.53
C GLU A 52 7.06 9.12 -6.88
N ALA A 53 6.00 9.89 -7.11
CA ALA A 53 5.81 11.18 -6.45
C ALA A 53 5.77 11.04 -4.90
N ALA A 54 5.13 9.99 -4.39
CA ALA A 54 5.13 9.70 -2.97
C ALA A 54 6.49 9.22 -2.45
N ILE A 55 7.24 8.44 -3.25
CA ILE A 55 8.62 8.04 -2.93
C ILE A 55 9.49 9.28 -2.76
N LEU A 56 9.51 10.17 -3.74
CA LEU A 56 10.31 11.41 -3.69
C LEU A 56 9.99 12.22 -2.44
N LYS A 57 8.70 12.42 -2.15
CA LYS A 57 8.25 13.12 -0.94
C LYS A 57 8.73 12.44 0.35
N VAL A 58 8.69 11.11 0.42
CA VAL A 58 9.17 10.36 1.59
C VAL A 58 10.69 10.44 1.74
N LEU A 59 11.44 10.34 0.65
CA LEU A 59 12.90 10.47 0.66
C LEU A 59 13.33 11.87 1.12
N GLU A 60 12.68 12.92 0.59
CA GLU A 60 12.91 14.32 1.01
C GLU A 60 12.58 14.56 2.49
N ALA A 61 11.53 13.91 3.00
CA ALA A 61 11.12 14.03 4.40
C ALA A 61 11.97 13.21 5.38
N ASN A 62 12.76 12.23 4.90
CA ASN A 62 13.53 11.29 5.73
C ASN A 62 15.02 11.21 5.30
N PRO A 63 15.75 12.33 5.23
CA PRO A 63 17.13 12.35 4.71
C PRO A 63 18.11 11.54 5.58
N ALA A 64 17.86 11.42 6.88
CA ALA A 64 18.71 10.66 7.80
C ALA A 64 18.61 9.14 7.51
N GLU A 65 17.41 8.67 7.21
CA GLU A 65 17.12 7.28 6.84
C GLU A 65 17.75 6.92 5.50
N VAL A 66 17.67 7.84 4.52
CA VAL A 66 18.36 7.67 3.23
C VAL A 66 19.87 7.53 3.45
N ALA A 67 20.48 8.40 4.23
CA ALA A 67 21.91 8.31 4.53
C ALA A 67 22.29 6.99 5.24
N ARG A 68 21.45 6.50 6.17
CA ARG A 68 21.67 5.20 6.83
C ARG A 68 21.58 4.03 5.85
N PHE A 69 20.64 4.07 4.91
CA PHE A 69 20.56 3.08 3.85
C PHE A 69 21.82 3.09 2.97
N CYS A 70 22.28 4.26 2.52
CA CYS A 70 23.51 4.39 1.74
C CYS A 70 24.77 3.90 2.50
N ASN A 71 24.74 3.94 3.83
CA ASN A 71 25.81 3.39 4.69
C ASN A 71 25.69 1.87 4.90
N GLY A 72 24.77 1.19 4.21
CA GLY A 72 24.61 -0.27 4.23
C GLY A 72 23.59 -0.80 5.24
N GLU A 73 22.79 0.06 5.89
CA GLU A 73 21.76 -0.39 6.83
C GLU A 73 20.44 -0.75 6.11
N GLU A 74 20.41 -1.93 5.48
CA GLU A 74 19.27 -2.42 4.69
C GLU A 74 17.94 -2.46 5.46
N LYS A 75 17.97 -2.56 6.78
CA LYS A 75 16.75 -2.58 7.63
C LYS A 75 15.93 -1.29 7.50
N VAL A 76 16.58 -0.18 7.14
CA VAL A 76 15.92 1.12 6.97
C VAL A 76 15.02 1.14 5.73
N LEU A 77 15.30 0.31 4.72
CA LEU A 77 14.46 0.19 3.53
C LEU A 77 13.01 -0.19 3.90
N LYS A 78 12.82 -1.16 4.80
CA LYS A 78 11.48 -1.57 5.26
C LYS A 78 10.70 -0.45 5.92
N PHE A 79 11.39 0.46 6.62
CA PHE A 79 10.78 1.64 7.20
C PHE A 79 10.32 2.61 6.10
N LEU A 80 11.18 2.92 5.13
CA LEU A 80 10.87 3.81 4.01
C LEU A 80 9.71 3.27 3.16
N ILE A 81 9.68 1.96 2.85
CA ILE A 81 8.55 1.30 2.18
C ILE A 81 7.25 1.55 2.96
N GLY A 82 7.29 1.35 4.28
CA GLY A 82 6.14 1.58 5.16
C GLY A 82 5.64 3.03 5.12
N GLN A 83 6.54 4.00 5.06
CA GLN A 83 6.18 5.42 4.92
C GLN A 83 5.51 5.72 3.57
N VAL A 84 6.06 5.20 2.47
CA VAL A 84 5.46 5.39 1.13
C VAL A 84 4.07 4.77 1.06
N MET A 85 3.90 3.53 1.54
CA MET A 85 2.59 2.88 1.59
C MET A 85 1.57 3.65 2.45
N ARG A 86 2.04 4.31 3.52
CA ARG A 86 1.22 5.16 4.38
C ARG A 86 0.79 6.45 3.68
N GLU A 87 1.68 7.07 2.91
CA GLU A 87 1.37 8.24 2.08
C GLU A 87 0.26 7.92 1.06
N GLY A 88 0.33 6.73 0.44
CA GLY A 88 -0.73 6.21 -0.43
C GLY A 88 -2.01 5.77 0.28
N ARG A 89 -2.11 5.92 1.60
CA ARG A 89 -3.26 5.51 2.45
C ARG A 89 -3.68 4.06 2.23
N GLY A 90 -2.71 3.17 2.00
CA GLY A 90 -2.94 1.77 1.73
C GLY A 90 -3.37 1.44 0.29
N LYS A 91 -3.32 2.40 -0.63
CA LYS A 91 -3.56 2.15 -2.06
C LYS A 91 -2.31 1.71 -2.82
N PHE A 92 -1.12 1.93 -2.27
CA PHE A 92 0.11 1.52 -2.94
C PHE A 92 0.43 0.05 -2.66
N PRO A 93 0.64 -0.78 -3.70
CA PRO A 93 1.09 -2.16 -3.56
C PRO A 93 2.49 -2.24 -2.97
N ALA A 94 2.69 -3.15 -2.01
CA ALA A 94 3.98 -3.30 -1.34
C ALA A 94 5.09 -3.71 -2.31
N GLU A 95 4.80 -4.64 -3.22
CA GLU A 95 5.78 -5.13 -4.21
C GLU A 95 6.21 -4.02 -5.17
N LEU A 96 5.25 -3.31 -5.77
CA LEU A 96 5.53 -2.19 -6.68
C LEU A 96 6.24 -1.03 -5.96
N THR A 97 5.80 -0.70 -4.75
CA THR A 97 6.45 0.33 -3.92
C THR A 97 7.90 -0.04 -3.62
N ASN A 98 8.17 -1.30 -3.26
CA ASN A 98 9.52 -1.77 -3.01
C ASN A 98 10.40 -1.71 -4.26
N ALA A 99 9.87 -2.15 -5.42
CA ALA A 99 10.61 -2.10 -6.67
C ALA A 99 11.02 -0.66 -7.03
N LEU A 100 10.04 0.26 -7.08
CA LEU A 100 10.30 1.66 -7.43
C LEU A 100 11.20 2.37 -6.40
N LEU A 101 11.02 2.10 -5.10
CA LEU A 101 11.85 2.71 -4.08
C LEU A 101 13.32 2.31 -4.20
N ASN A 102 13.62 1.04 -4.54
CA ASN A 102 14.99 0.60 -4.77
C ASN A 102 15.63 1.24 -6.02
N GLU A 103 14.84 1.65 -7.01
CA GLU A 103 15.36 2.36 -8.19
C GLU A 103 15.76 3.82 -7.87
N HIS A 104 15.19 4.39 -6.80
CA HIS A 104 15.45 5.77 -6.37
C HIS A 104 16.54 5.92 -5.28
N LEU A 105 16.98 4.82 -4.67
CA LEU A 105 17.98 4.79 -3.60
C LEU A 105 19.35 4.32 -4.11
#